data_AF-A0A0P6XME5-F1
#
_entry.id   AF-A0A0P6XME5-F1
#
_cell.length_a   1.000
_cell.length_b   1.000
_cell.length_c   1.000
_cell.angle_alpha   90.00
_cell.angle_beta   90.00
_cell.angle_gamma   90.00
#
_symmetry.space_group_name_H-M   'P 1'
#
loop_
_entity.id
_entity.type
_entity.pdbx_description
1 polymer ?
#
loop_
_entity_poly.entity_id
_entity_poly.type
_entity_poly.pdbx_seq_one_letter_code
_entity_poly.pdbx_strand_id
1 'polypeptide(L)'
;MGKYDNYSSQNRPARGTLTHPIWRGVGFGLAILTPVIAYSAALILIDANAQNGWVAIPRDLIAPTGDPLLYVKIILTLVMVFLLYLIFSFITFILYGIFGPPRYGPKDVPPTSYRGGKYRR
;
A
#
# COMPACT_ATOMS: atom_id res chain seq x y z
N MET A 1 19.93 -43.18 -23.28
CA MET A 1 20.60 -42.44 -22.19
C MET A 1 21.11 -41.11 -22.74
N GLY A 2 20.29 -40.06 -22.65
CA GLY A 2 20.64 -38.71 -23.11
C GLY A 2 21.52 -38.01 -22.08
N LYS A 3 22.72 -37.59 -22.50
CA LYS A 3 23.84 -37.23 -21.61
C LYS A 3 23.82 -35.80 -21.09
N TYR A 4 22.75 -35.02 -21.21
CA TYR A 4 22.68 -33.70 -20.57
C TYR A 4 21.27 -33.43 -20.07
N ASP A 5 21.03 -34.03 -18.91
CA ASP A 5 19.95 -33.79 -17.97
C ASP A 5 19.67 -32.28 -17.82
N ASN A 6 18.42 -31.91 -18.08
CA ASN A 6 17.66 -30.90 -17.35
C ASN A 6 18.43 -29.65 -16.90
N TYR A 7 18.45 -28.62 -17.76
CA TYR A 7 18.43 -27.23 -17.31
C TYR A 7 17.09 -26.96 -16.62
N SER A 8 16.88 -27.59 -15.46
CA SER A 8 16.00 -27.02 -14.46
C SER A 8 16.66 -25.69 -14.09
N SER A 9 16.13 -24.58 -14.60
CA SER A 9 16.46 -23.26 -14.12
C SER A 9 16.12 -23.28 -12.64
N GLN A 10 17.14 -23.57 -11.83
CA GLN A 10 17.01 -23.66 -10.40
C GLN A 10 16.44 -22.33 -9.95
N ASN A 11 15.21 -22.38 -9.47
CA ASN A 11 14.46 -21.28 -8.89
C ASN A 11 15.23 -20.86 -7.63
N ARG A 12 16.34 -20.14 -7.81
CA ARG A 12 17.14 -19.62 -6.71
C ARG A 12 16.39 -18.38 -6.22
N PRO A 13 15.84 -18.40 -5.00
CA PRO A 13 15.20 -17.20 -4.48
C PRO A 13 16.26 -16.11 -4.42
N ALA A 14 16.09 -15.03 -5.19
CA ALA A 14 16.91 -13.84 -5.05
C ALA A 14 16.73 -13.35 -3.61
N ARG A 15 17.72 -13.62 -2.77
CA ARG A 15 17.64 -13.35 -1.33
C ARG A 15 17.86 -11.85 -1.12
N GLY A 16 16.77 -11.15 -0.82
CA GLY A 16 16.79 -9.74 -0.41
C GLY A 16 15.56 -8.93 -0.82
N THR A 17 14.35 -9.50 -0.82
CA THR A 17 13.07 -8.77 -0.89
C THR A 17 12.81 -7.93 0.37
N LEU A 18 13.85 -7.37 0.96
CA LEU A 18 13.72 -6.37 2.00
C LEU A 18 13.32 -5.09 1.27
N THR A 19 12.03 -4.76 1.31
CA THR A 19 11.53 -3.44 0.91
C THR A 19 12.43 -2.40 1.54
N HIS A 20 13.05 -1.57 0.71
CA HIS A 20 14.09 -0.65 1.14
C HIS A 20 13.59 0.23 2.31
N PRO A 21 14.39 0.48 3.36
CA PRO A 21 13.89 1.06 4.62
C PRO A 21 13.10 2.37 4.45
N ILE A 22 13.55 3.25 3.54
CA ILE A 22 12.88 4.52 3.21
C ILE A 22 11.43 4.29 2.78
N TRP A 23 11.23 3.29 1.93
CA TRP A 23 9.93 2.95 1.37
C TRP A 23 8.98 2.34 2.41
N ARG A 24 9.51 1.69 3.45
CA ARG A 24 8.72 1.29 4.63
C ARG A 24 8.28 2.53 5.42
N GLY A 25 9.14 3.54 5.54
CA GLY A 25 8.82 4.82 6.17
C GLY A 25 7.71 5.59 5.44
N VAL A 26 7.76 5.65 4.10
CA VAL A 26 6.70 6.27 3.29
C VAL A 26 5.35 5.56 3.50
N GLY A 27 5.34 4.23 3.46
CA GLY A 27 4.13 3.45 3.71
C GLY A 27 3.55 3.69 5.11
N PHE A 28 4.41 3.77 6.13
CA PHE A 28 3.99 4.08 7.50
C PHE A 28 3.42 5.50 7.64
N GLY A 29 4.06 6.49 7.03
CA GLY A 29 3.56 7.87 7.01
C GLY A 29 2.18 7.95 6.34
N LEU A 30 2.01 7.30 5.19
CA LEU A 30 0.72 7.21 4.51
C LEU A 30 -0.34 6.50 5.36
N ALA A 31 0.02 5.44 6.09
CA ALA A 31 -0.91 4.71 6.94
C ALA A 31 -1.50 5.58 8.07
N ILE A 32 -0.74 6.55 8.59
CA ILE A 32 -1.22 7.49 9.61
C ILE A 32 -1.93 8.69 8.96
N LEU A 33 -1.37 9.22 7.88
CA LEU A 33 -1.89 10.41 7.21
C LEU A 33 -3.25 10.15 6.54
N THR A 34 -3.41 8.97 5.92
CA THR A 34 -4.61 8.60 5.17
C THR A 34 -5.89 8.64 6.02
N PRO A 35 -5.98 8.00 7.21
CA PRO A 35 -7.21 8.05 8.01
C PRO A 35 -7.56 9.47 8.47
N VAL A 36 -6.57 10.33 8.72
CA VAL A 36 -6.82 11.74 9.09
C VAL A 36 -7.47 12.50 7.94
N ILE A 37 -6.91 12.37 6.72
CA ILE A 37 -7.45 13.02 5.51
C ILE A 37 -8.80 12.41 5.13
N ALA A 38 -8.95 11.09 5.23
CA ALA A 38 -10.20 10.41 4.91
C ALA A 38 -11.34 10.87 5.83
N TYR A 39 -11.04 11.09 7.12
CA TYR A 39 -12.03 11.59 8.07
C TYR A 39 -12.48 13.01 7.78
N SER A 40 -11.56 13.93 7.49
CA SER A 40 -11.92 15.29 7.11
C SER A 40 -12.70 15.32 5.80
N ALA A 41 -12.28 14.55 4.79
CA ALA A 41 -12.99 14.42 3.53
C ALA A 41 -14.42 13.89 3.71
N ALA A 42 -14.61 12.93 4.63
CA ALA A 42 -15.92 12.39 4.92
C ALA A 42 -16.88 13.42 5.51
N LEU A 43 -16.41 14.25 6.45
CA LEU A 43 -17.21 15.32 7.03
C LEU A 43 -17.62 16.36 5.98
N ILE A 44 -16.67 16.77 5.13
CA ILE A 44 -16.95 17.71 4.03
C ILE A 44 -17.97 17.13 3.06
N LEU A 45 -17.89 15.83 2.75
CA LEU A 45 -18.85 15.21 1.83
C LEU A 45 -20.25 15.13 2.43
N ILE A 46 -20.37 14.87 3.73
CA ILE A 46 -21.67 14.86 4.43
C ILE A 46 -22.29 16.27 4.43
N ASP A 47 -21.49 17.31 4.70
CA ASP A 47 -21.96 18.70 4.65
C ASP A 47 -22.36 19.11 3.22
N ALA A 48 -21.54 18.79 2.23
CA ALA A 48 -21.85 19.02 0.82
C ALA A 48 -23.13 18.26 0.37
N ASN A 49 -23.35 17.05 0.89
CA ASN A 49 -24.58 16.30 0.61
C ASN A 49 -25.80 16.94 1.30
N ALA A 50 -25.64 17.51 2.49
CA ALA A 50 -26.73 18.22 3.18
C ALA A 50 -27.15 19.49 2.42
N GLN A 51 -26.20 20.17 1.77
CA GLN A 51 -26.47 21.38 0.98
C GLN A 51 -27.05 21.06 -0.40
N ASN A 52 -26.53 20.03 -1.09
CA ASN A 52 -26.90 19.72 -2.48
C ASN A 52 -27.96 18.62 -2.62
N GLY A 53 -28.20 17.84 -1.57
CA GLY A 53 -29.21 16.77 -1.56
C GLY A 53 -28.93 15.61 -2.53
N TRP A 54 -27.66 15.27 -2.80
CA TRP A 54 -27.31 14.23 -3.78
C TRP A 54 -27.88 12.86 -3.42
N VAL A 55 -27.83 12.49 -2.14
CA VAL A 55 -28.28 11.19 -1.64
C VAL A 55 -29.08 11.38 -0.35
N ALA A 56 -30.29 10.82 -0.32
CA ALA A 56 -31.09 10.75 0.89
C ALA A 56 -30.51 9.70 1.84
N ILE A 57 -30.20 10.11 3.07
CA ILE A 57 -29.67 9.19 4.09
C ILE A 57 -30.84 8.33 4.61
N PRO A 58 -30.79 7.00 4.44
CA PRO A 58 -31.84 6.12 4.95
C PRO A 58 -31.85 6.11 6.48
N ARG A 59 -33.05 5.95 7.06
CA ARG A 59 -33.24 5.98 8.52
C ARG A 59 -32.52 4.85 9.24
N ASP A 60 -32.28 3.73 8.56
CA ASP A 60 -31.57 2.57 9.12
C ASP A 60 -30.10 2.88 9.46
N LEU A 61 -29.53 3.92 8.85
CA LEU A 61 -28.15 4.37 9.10
C LEU A 61 -28.06 5.41 10.23
N ILE A 62 -29.19 5.72 10.89
CA ILE A 62 -29.22 6.63 12.02
C ILE A 62 -28.84 5.85 13.28
N ALA A 63 -27.75 6.27 13.92
CA ALA A 63 -27.31 5.64 15.15
C ALA A 63 -28.21 6.04 16.34
N PRO A 64 -28.55 5.11 17.26
CA PRO A 64 -29.33 5.41 18.47
C PRO A 64 -28.51 6.16 19.55
N THR A 65 -27.32 6.66 19.19
CA THR A 65 -26.36 7.32 20.10
C THR A 65 -26.45 8.85 19.94
N GLY A 66 -25.69 9.61 20.74
CA GLY A 66 -25.72 11.08 20.72
C GLY A 66 -25.33 11.76 19.39
N ASP A 67 -24.65 11.05 18.48
CA ASP A 67 -24.41 11.51 17.11
C ASP A 67 -25.24 10.67 16.12
N PRO A 68 -26.35 11.21 15.58
CA PRO A 68 -27.23 10.46 14.68
C PRO A 68 -26.54 9.95 13.42
N LEU A 69 -25.48 10.64 12.95
CA LEU A 69 -24.80 10.32 11.70
C LEU A 69 -23.54 9.47 11.89
N LEU A 70 -23.34 8.89 13.08
CA LEU A 70 -22.12 8.14 13.42
C LEU A 70 -21.84 6.99 12.46
N TYR A 71 -22.84 6.18 12.11
CA TYR A 71 -22.65 5.08 11.17
C TYR A 71 -22.31 5.56 9.76
N VAL A 72 -22.96 6.63 9.30
CA VAL A 72 -22.67 7.26 8.00
C VAL A 72 -21.22 7.75 7.97
N LYS A 73 -20.77 8.44 9.02
CA LYS A 73 -19.38 8.90 9.15
C LYS A 73 -18.43 7.70 9.07
N ILE A 74 -18.63 6.65 9.86
CA ILE A 74 -17.73 5.48 9.86
C ILE A 74 -17.68 4.79 8.48
N ILE A 75 -18.82 4.55 7.85
CA ILE A 75 -18.87 3.90 6.53
C ILE A 75 -18.14 4.77 5.50
N LEU A 76 -18.44 6.06 5.46
CA LEU A 76 -17.91 6.97 4.46
C LEU A 76 -16.41 7.22 4.65
N THR A 77 -15.94 7.26 5.90
CA THR A 77 -14.52 7.33 6.23
C THR A 77 -13.77 6.08 5.77
N LEU A 78 -14.31 4.87 6.00
CA LEU A 78 -13.73 3.62 5.50
C LEU A 78 -13.63 3.60 3.98
N VAL A 79 -14.69 4.03 3.29
CA VAL A 79 -14.70 4.16 1.83
C VAL A 79 -13.63 5.15 1.37
N MET A 80 -13.52 6.32 2.02
CA MET A 80 -12.51 7.32 1.70
C MET A 80 -11.08 6.83 1.98
N VAL A 81 -10.85 6.10 3.08
CA VAL A 81 -9.55 5.47 3.37
C VAL A 81 -9.19 4.50 2.25
N PHE A 82 -10.13 3.65 1.84
CA PHE A 82 -9.89 2.69 0.76
C PHE A 82 -9.54 3.40 -0.57
N LEU A 83 -10.31 4.41 -0.96
CA LEU A 83 -10.08 5.17 -2.19
C LEU A 83 -8.75 5.92 -2.16
N LEU A 84 -8.45 6.63 -1.08
CA LEU A 84 -7.19 7.36 -0.91
C LEU A 84 -5.99 6.41 -0.89
N TYR A 85 -6.11 5.28 -0.20
CA TYR A 85 -5.05 4.27 -0.17
C TYR A 85 -4.84 3.66 -1.56
N LEU A 86 -5.90 3.42 -2.33
CA LEU A 86 -5.80 2.95 -3.72
C LEU A 86 -5.05 3.98 -4.58
N ILE A 87 -5.39 5.27 -4.47
CA ILE A 87 -4.72 6.35 -5.21
C ILE A 87 -3.25 6.45 -4.81
N PHE A 88 -2.93 6.49 -3.52
CA PHE A 88 -1.55 6.57 -3.05
C PHE A 88 -0.74 5.32 -3.44
N SER A 89 -1.34 4.14 -3.34
CA SER A 89 -0.71 2.89 -3.80
C SER A 89 -0.37 2.96 -5.29
N PHE A 90 -1.31 3.42 -6.11
CA PHE A 90 -1.09 3.61 -7.54
C PHE A 90 0.04 4.62 -7.84
N ILE A 91 0.06 5.75 -7.13
CA ILE A 91 1.13 6.75 -7.25
C ILE A 91 2.49 6.13 -6.87
N THR A 92 2.56 5.44 -5.72
CA THR A 92 3.80 4.80 -5.29
C THR A 92 4.27 3.75 -6.30
N PHE A 93 3.37 2.94 -6.85
CA PHE A 93 3.69 1.97 -7.90
C PHE A 93 4.34 2.62 -9.12
N ILE A 94 3.78 3.75 -9.60
CA ILE A 94 4.38 4.52 -10.71
C ILE A 94 5.77 5.03 -10.32
N LEU A 95 5.91 5.61 -9.12
CA LEU A 95 7.19 6.11 -8.64
C LEU A 95 8.25 5.00 -8.53
N TYR A 96 7.88 3.82 -8.05
CA TYR A 96 8.78 2.65 -8.05
C TYR A 96 9.14 2.20 -9.46
N GLY A 97 8.21 2.27 -10.41
CA GLY A 97 8.48 1.94 -11.81
C GLY A 97 9.54 2.86 -12.44
N ILE A 98 9.51 4.15 -12.08
CA ILE A 98 10.41 5.17 -12.64
C ILE A 98 11.76 5.20 -11.91
N PHE A 99 11.74 5.18 -10.58
CA PHE A 99 12.94 5.35 -9.74
C PHE A 99 13.52 4.04 -9.20
N GLY A 100 12.91 2.90 -9.54
CA GLY A 100 13.35 1.59 -9.10
C GLY A 100 14.65 1.15 -9.79
N PRO A 101 15.47 0.33 -9.13
CA PRO A 101 16.67 -0.24 -9.74
C PRO A 101 16.30 -1.12 -10.94
N PRO A 102 17.13 -1.16 -11.99
CA PRO A 102 16.92 -2.04 -13.12
C PRO A 102 16.95 -3.51 -12.67
N ARG A 103 16.15 -4.35 -13.34
CA ARG A 103 16.15 -5.80 -13.09
C ARG A 103 17.48 -6.40 -13.55
N TYR A 104 17.99 -7.36 -12.79
CA TYR A 104 19.19 -8.11 -13.18
C TYR A 104 19.03 -8.72 -14.58
N GLY A 105 19.97 -8.42 -15.46
CA GLY A 105 20.04 -8.94 -16.81
C GLY A 105 20.72 -10.32 -16.88
N PRO A 106 20.64 -11.01 -18.04
CA PRO A 106 21.23 -12.34 -18.21
C PRO A 106 22.75 -12.42 -18.05
N LYS A 107 23.43 -11.28 -18.20
CA LYS A 107 24.90 -11.18 -18.09
C LYS A 107 25.36 -10.67 -16.72
N ASP A 108 24.44 -10.33 -15.83
CA ASP A 108 24.81 -9.81 -14.52
C ASP A 108 25.32 -10.95 -13.65
N VAL A 109 26.45 -10.72 -13.00
CA VAL A 109 27.02 -11.71 -12.09
C VAL A 109 26.08 -11.91 -10.90
N PRO A 110 25.81 -13.16 -10.49
CA PRO A 110 24.98 -13.39 -9.31
C PRO A 110 25.66 -12.76 -8.09
N PRO A 111 24.89 -12.14 -7.19
CA PRO A 111 25.45 -11.48 -6.01
C PRO A 111 26.28 -12.48 -5.20
N THR A 112 27.53 -12.11 -4.91
CA THR A 112 28.46 -12.96 -4.17
C THR A 112 28.08 -12.94 -2.68
N SER A 113 27.59 -14.06 -2.15
CA SER A 113 27.37 -14.18 -0.70
C SER A 113 28.71 -14.38 0.01
N TYR A 114 29.18 -13.39 0.76
CA TYR A 114 30.38 -13.54 1.60
C TYR A 114 30.11 -14.60 2.70
N ARG A 115 30.80 -15.75 2.61
CA ARG A 115 30.80 -16.82 3.61
C ARG A 115 32.07 -16.75 4.49
N GLY A 116 32.48 -15.57 4.92
CA GLY A 116 33.57 -15.42 5.89
C GLY A 116 33.05 -15.36 7.32
N GLY A 117 33.90 -15.75 8.28
CA GLY A 117 33.63 -15.58 9.70
C GLY A 117 33.45 -14.09 10.06
N LYS A 118 32.58 -13.81 11.03
CA LYS A 118 32.37 -12.44 11.54
C LYS A 118 33.70 -11.88 12.05
N TYR A 119 34.13 -10.76 11.48
CA TYR A 119 35.31 -10.03 11.96
C TYR A 119 35.05 -9.54 13.39
N ARG A 120 35.88 -9.98 14.34
CA ARG A 120 35.80 -9.61 15.75
C ARG A 120 36.80 -8.48 15.96
N ARG A 121 36.30 -7.25 16.15
CA ARG A 121 37.09 -6.14 16.70
C ARG A 121 37.18 -6.28 18.21
#